data_AF-A0A522ELR0-F1
#
_entry.id   AF-A0A522ELR0-F1
#
_cell.length_a   1.000
_cell.length_b   1.000
_cell.length_c   1.000
_cell.angle_alpha   90.00
_cell.angle_beta   90.00
_cell.angle_gamma   90.00
#
_symmetry.space_group_name_H-M   'P 1'
#
loop_
_entity.id
_entity.type
_entity.pdbx_description
1 polymer ?
#
loop_
_entity_poly.entity_id
_entity_poly.type
_entity_poly.pdbx_seq_one_letter_code
_entity_poly.pdbx_strand_id
1 'polypeptide(L)'
;MTPKTPQKSDPKIGTAEMIYLSIIGILVIVLILGVSRKVTEPFTEVYLNDFNSLPKFANGSVSFSFSIHNSEGVDAPYAVEYKVEYFSYLNQKVADGFTNSEIITVPKGEIVAEKKTFPLKPAFELARITVTLPQKDQKIHFWVQYTGNRIVYRGYGNVSVECLEPLDISGTDWNLVVHAHAVYGNGWPDVMVLQNGNWLGNFTVDSNLTEPYTVKLTPNQQSIIEIIYGNDYYNETPDGQVIDRNLYIDAVNIGDTHIPQESFIIEPGLPSEWFDCQKTRITYGAMTSPASFRLRLLAPNYKENVTTQ
;
A
#
# COMPACT_ATOMS: atom_id res chain seq x y z
N MET A 1 63.70 -70.43 43.07
CA MET A 1 62.34 -70.81 42.60
C MET A 1 61.47 -69.58 42.68
N THR A 2 61.23 -68.92 41.54
CA THR A 2 60.40 -67.71 41.43
C THR A 2 59.01 -68.13 40.92
N PRO A 3 57.90 -67.73 41.58
CA PRO A 3 56.57 -68.16 41.17
C PRO A 3 56.15 -67.42 39.89
N LYS A 4 55.72 -68.19 38.88
CA LYS A 4 55.09 -67.64 37.68
C LYS A 4 53.72 -67.07 38.06
N THR A 5 53.55 -65.77 37.89
CA THR A 5 52.28 -65.06 38.04
C THR A 5 51.28 -65.56 36.98
N PRO A 6 49.98 -65.74 37.30
CA PRO A 6 49.01 -66.24 36.34
C PRO A 6 48.73 -65.19 35.27
N GLN A 7 48.81 -65.60 34.00
CA GLN A 7 48.46 -64.77 32.86
C GLN A 7 46.94 -64.65 32.81
N LYS A 8 46.42 -63.47 33.15
CA LYS A 8 44.99 -63.14 33.15
C LYS A 8 44.51 -63.16 31.70
N SER A 9 43.62 -64.09 31.36
CA SER A 9 43.05 -64.20 30.01
C SER A 9 42.17 -62.99 29.72
N ASP A 10 42.51 -62.25 28.67
CA ASP A 10 41.69 -61.12 28.23
C ASP A 10 40.28 -61.61 27.85
N PRO A 11 39.22 -60.96 28.35
CA PRO A 11 37.85 -61.37 28.06
C PRO A 11 37.61 -61.22 26.55
N LYS A 12 37.34 -62.33 25.87
CA LYS A 12 36.87 -62.33 24.49
C LYS A 12 35.44 -61.84 24.47
N ILE A 13 35.26 -60.56 24.17
CA ILE A 13 33.95 -59.96 23.93
C ILE A 13 33.27 -60.76 22.82
N GLY A 14 32.12 -61.34 23.13
CA GLY A 14 31.37 -62.17 22.17
C GLY A 14 30.82 -61.31 21.03
N THR A 15 30.65 -61.88 19.84
CA THR A 15 30.05 -61.19 18.69
C THR A 15 28.68 -60.58 19.01
N ALA A 16 27.92 -61.18 19.93
CA ALA A 16 26.65 -60.66 20.41
C ALA A 16 26.79 -59.36 21.26
N GLU A 17 27.84 -59.26 22.08
CA GLU A 17 28.09 -58.06 22.91
C GLU A 17 28.52 -56.88 22.03
N MET A 18 29.30 -57.13 20.98
CA MET A 18 29.67 -56.11 19.98
C MET A 18 28.45 -55.56 19.24
N ILE A 19 27.47 -56.41 18.90
CA ILE A 19 26.22 -55.98 18.26
C ILE A 19 25.40 -55.10 19.20
N TYR A 20 25.28 -55.49 20.47
CA TYR A 20 24.50 -54.74 21.47
C TYR A 20 25.09 -53.35 21.71
N LEU A 21 26.42 -53.25 21.84
CA LEU A 21 27.13 -51.98 21.97
C LEU A 21 26.95 -51.08 20.74
N SER A 22 26.93 -51.68 19.54
CA SER A 22 26.70 -50.93 18.29
C SER A 22 25.29 -50.35 18.22
N ILE A 23 24.26 -51.12 18.62
CA ILE A 23 22.86 -50.66 18.64
C ILE A 23 22.69 -49.53 19.67
N ILE A 24 23.26 -49.66 20.86
CA ILE A 24 23.23 -48.60 21.88
C ILE A 24 23.92 -47.34 21.34
N GLY A 25 25.08 -47.48 20.71
CA GLY A 25 25.80 -46.35 20.09
C GLY A 25 24.95 -45.62 19.05
N ILE A 26 24.28 -46.35 18.15
CA ILE A 26 23.39 -45.76 17.14
C ILE A 26 22.20 -45.05 17.78
N LEU A 27 21.55 -45.67 18.78
CA LEU A 27 20.42 -45.06 19.48
C LEU A 27 20.83 -43.77 20.20
N VAL A 28 21.99 -43.73 20.83
CA VAL A 28 22.53 -42.52 21.47
C VAL A 28 22.79 -41.44 20.43
N ILE A 29 23.36 -41.78 19.28
CA ILE A 29 23.60 -40.82 18.18
C ILE A 29 22.27 -40.27 17.64
N VAL A 30 21.27 -41.12 17.39
CA VAL A 30 19.94 -40.70 16.93
C VAL A 30 19.25 -39.82 17.97
N LEU A 31 19.41 -40.10 19.25
CA LEU A 31 18.83 -39.30 20.33
C LEU A 31 19.54 -37.94 20.45
N ILE A 32 20.87 -37.88 20.32
CA ILE A 32 21.62 -36.62 20.27
C ILE A 32 21.23 -35.79 19.06
N LEU A 33 21.11 -36.40 17.87
CA LEU A 33 20.72 -35.71 16.65
C LEU A 33 19.24 -35.28 16.66
N GLY A 34 18.34 -36.06 17.27
CA GLY A 34 16.93 -35.74 17.42
C GLY A 34 16.63 -34.66 18.46
N VAL A 35 17.46 -34.55 19.51
CA VAL A 35 17.37 -33.50 20.54
C VAL A 35 18.09 -32.22 20.11
N SER A 36 19.09 -32.32 19.21
CA SER A 36 19.73 -31.18 18.55
C SER A 36 18.81 -30.58 17.47
N ARG A 37 17.60 -30.15 17.87
CA ARG A 37 16.82 -29.24 17.03
C ARG A 37 17.70 -28.03 16.79
N LYS A 38 17.90 -27.65 15.52
CA LYS A 38 18.47 -26.34 15.20
C LYS A 38 17.70 -25.33 16.03
N VAL A 39 18.37 -24.71 17.00
CA VAL A 39 17.81 -23.58 17.72
C VAL A 39 17.47 -22.59 16.62
N THR A 40 16.17 -22.35 16.39
CA THR A 40 15.73 -21.34 15.44
C THR A 40 16.47 -20.08 15.83
N GLU A 41 17.34 -19.58 14.95
CA GLU A 41 18.09 -18.37 15.25
C GLU A 41 17.06 -17.29 15.56
N PRO A 42 17.13 -16.64 16.74
CA PRO A 42 16.21 -15.57 17.06
C PRO A 42 16.38 -14.47 16.03
N PHE A 43 15.43 -14.38 15.10
CA PHE A 43 15.46 -13.36 14.07
C PHE A 43 14.79 -12.12 14.65
N THR A 44 15.61 -11.14 15.07
CA THR A 44 15.10 -9.78 15.30
C THR A 44 14.44 -9.31 14.00
N GLU A 45 13.30 -8.63 14.04
CA GLU A 45 12.63 -8.14 12.83
C GLU A 45 12.38 -6.64 12.90
N VAL A 46 12.54 -5.95 11.77
CA VAL A 46 12.07 -4.57 11.56
C VAL A 46 10.98 -4.56 10.50
N TYR A 47 9.84 -3.94 10.81
CA TYR A 47 8.70 -3.85 9.89
C TYR A 47 7.89 -2.58 10.10
N LEU A 48 7.13 -2.19 9.08
CA LEU A 48 6.21 -1.06 9.15
C LEU A 48 4.96 -1.47 9.94
N ASN A 49 4.49 -0.60 10.84
CA ASN A 49 3.35 -0.93 11.71
C ASN A 49 2.05 -1.12 10.93
N ASP A 50 1.87 -0.28 9.91
CA ASP A 50 0.71 -0.33 9.03
C ASP A 50 1.12 0.19 7.66
N PHE A 51 1.31 -0.74 6.72
CA PHE A 51 1.67 -0.42 5.33
C PHE A 51 0.57 0.36 4.61
N ASN A 52 -0.70 0.16 4.96
CA ASN A 52 -1.83 0.83 4.32
C ASN A 52 -1.96 2.29 4.75
N SER A 53 -1.44 2.63 5.93
CA SER A 53 -1.42 4.00 6.45
C SER A 53 -0.24 4.85 5.96
N LEU A 54 0.70 4.28 5.19
CA LEU A 54 1.87 5.02 4.76
C LEU A 54 1.47 6.23 3.90
N PRO A 55 2.10 7.39 4.13
CA PRO A 55 1.83 8.56 3.31
C PRO A 55 2.31 8.29 1.89
N LYS A 56 1.40 8.28 0.92
CA LYS A 56 1.76 8.23 -0.51
C LYS A 56 2.28 9.57 -1.00
N PHE A 57 1.81 10.65 -0.39
CA PHE A 57 2.17 12.02 -0.74
C PHE A 57 2.57 12.85 0.48
N ALA A 58 3.53 13.76 0.31
CA ALA A 58 3.98 14.65 1.37
C ALA A 58 4.53 15.98 0.83
N ASN A 59 4.42 17.03 1.66
CA ASN A 59 5.05 18.32 1.44
C ASN A 59 5.71 18.77 2.73
N GLY A 60 7.01 19.08 2.66
CA GLY A 60 7.81 19.58 3.77
C GLY A 60 8.17 18.53 4.83
N SER A 61 7.30 17.58 5.17
CA SER A 61 7.64 16.46 6.07
C SER A 61 6.81 15.22 5.84
N VAL A 62 7.36 14.06 6.21
CA VAL A 62 6.71 12.75 6.19
C VAL A 62 6.71 12.17 7.59
N SER A 63 5.57 11.63 8.04
CA SER A 63 5.45 10.93 9.31
C SER A 63 5.02 9.49 9.10
N PHE A 64 5.68 8.56 9.76
CA PHE A 64 5.38 7.12 9.67
C PHE A 64 5.76 6.42 10.98
N SER A 65 5.34 5.17 11.13
CA SER A 65 5.69 4.35 12.29
C SER A 65 6.21 2.98 11.87
N PHE A 66 7.17 2.46 12.61
CA PHE A 66 7.75 1.14 12.42
C PHE A 66 7.94 0.46 13.78
N SER A 67 8.18 -0.85 13.77
CA SER A 67 8.45 -1.63 14.97
C SER A 67 9.73 -2.42 14.81
N ILE A 68 10.40 -2.64 15.94
CA ILE A 68 11.49 -3.59 16.08
C ILE A 68 11.03 -4.66 17.06
N HIS A 69 11.02 -5.91 16.62
CA HIS A 69 10.78 -7.07 17.47
C HIS A 69 12.11 -7.68 17.87
N ASN A 70 12.44 -7.63 19.16
CA ASN A 70 13.69 -8.21 19.68
C ASN A 70 13.49 -9.68 20.02
N SER A 71 13.87 -10.55 19.09
CA SER A 71 13.91 -11.99 19.34
C SER A 71 15.16 -12.44 20.11
N GLU A 72 16.15 -11.57 20.30
CA GLU A 72 17.40 -11.90 20.99
C GLU A 72 17.11 -12.29 22.45
N GLY A 73 17.91 -13.20 22.99
CA GLY A 73 17.73 -13.71 24.35
C GLY A 73 18.01 -12.71 25.48
N VAL A 74 18.23 -11.43 25.16
CA VAL A 74 18.65 -10.33 26.04
C VAL A 74 18.06 -9.00 25.57
N ASP A 75 17.99 -8.02 26.47
CA ASP A 75 17.68 -6.63 26.09
C ASP A 75 18.81 -6.12 25.18
N ALA A 76 18.44 -5.56 24.04
CA ALA A 76 19.40 -5.22 22.99
C ALA A 76 19.25 -3.74 22.56
N PRO A 77 20.35 -2.96 22.55
CA PRO A 77 20.38 -1.66 21.90
C PRO A 77 20.63 -1.84 20.39
N TYR A 78 19.70 -1.39 19.56
CA TYR A 78 19.82 -1.38 18.11
C TYR A 78 20.18 0.04 17.64
N ALA A 79 21.27 0.18 16.87
CA ALA A 79 21.45 1.42 16.13
C ALA A 79 20.53 1.38 14.91
N VAL A 80 19.73 2.41 14.76
CA VAL A 80 18.79 2.55 13.66
C VAL A 80 19.24 3.73 12.81
N GLU A 81 19.43 3.47 11.53
CA GLU A 81 19.82 4.48 10.55
C GLU A 81 18.61 4.85 9.68
N TYR A 82 18.45 6.14 9.48
CA TYR A 82 17.40 6.74 8.68
C TYR A 82 18.02 7.41 7.46
N LYS A 83 17.43 7.17 6.29
CA LYS A 83 17.85 7.81 5.05
C LYS A 83 16.65 8.23 4.22
N VAL A 84 16.68 9.47 3.73
CA VAL A 84 15.78 9.97 2.69
C VAL A 84 16.59 10.18 1.43
N GLU A 85 16.17 9.57 0.34
CA GLU A 85 16.79 9.69 -0.99
C GLU A 85 15.77 10.22 -1.98
N TYR A 86 16.14 11.19 -2.81
CA TYR A 86 15.26 11.75 -3.82
C TYR A 86 15.56 11.15 -5.18
N PHE A 87 14.51 10.73 -5.89
CA PHE A 87 14.60 10.18 -7.23
C PHE A 87 13.89 11.11 -8.22
N SER A 88 14.50 11.31 -9.39
CA SER A 88 13.91 12.01 -10.54
C SER A 88 13.90 11.07 -11.74
N TYR A 89 12.71 10.84 -12.31
CA TYR A 89 12.49 10.07 -13.54
C TYR A 89 13.16 10.75 -14.73
N LEU A 90 13.13 12.08 -14.79
CA LEU A 90 13.73 12.85 -15.89
C LEU A 90 15.22 12.56 -16.05
N ASN A 91 15.93 12.47 -14.92
CA ASN A 91 17.39 12.34 -14.92
C ASN A 91 17.86 10.93 -14.53
N GLN A 92 16.96 10.04 -14.10
CA GLN A 92 17.24 8.73 -13.50
C GLN A 92 18.32 8.78 -12.40
N LYS A 93 18.38 9.89 -11.66
CA LYS A 93 19.39 10.13 -10.62
C LYS A 93 18.76 10.04 -9.24
N VAL A 94 19.52 9.42 -8.33
CA VAL A 94 19.26 9.44 -6.90
C VAL A 94 20.13 10.54 -6.27
N ALA A 95 19.51 11.43 -5.51
CA ALA A 95 20.20 12.45 -4.74
C ALA A 95 19.98 12.19 -3.25
N ASP A 96 21.05 12.26 -2.46
CA ASP A 96 20.95 12.12 -1.01
C ASP A 96 20.18 13.31 -0.41
N GLY A 97 19.40 12.98 0.61
CA GLY A 97 18.55 13.88 1.35
C GLY A 97 18.95 13.97 2.81
N PHE A 98 17.97 13.65 3.65
CA PHE A 98 18.14 13.62 5.09
C PHE A 98 18.79 12.30 5.53
N THR A 99 19.71 12.36 6.47
CA THR A 99 20.25 11.18 7.17
C THR A 99 20.23 11.45 8.67
N ASN A 100 19.91 10.42 9.45
CA ASN A 100 19.97 10.47 10.91
C ASN A 100 20.22 9.07 11.47
N SER A 101 20.69 8.97 12.70
CA SER A 101 20.88 7.70 13.40
C SER A 101 20.53 7.85 14.87
N GLU A 102 19.96 6.83 15.47
CA GLU A 102 19.74 6.80 16.91
C GLU A 102 19.89 5.38 17.46
N ILE A 103 19.87 5.25 18.79
CA ILE A 103 19.88 3.95 19.46
C ILE A 103 18.51 3.72 20.09
N ILE A 104 17.87 2.61 19.75
CA ILE A 104 16.61 2.16 20.35
C ILE A 104 16.89 0.89 21.14
N THR A 105 16.56 0.90 22.42
CA THR A 105 16.67 -0.29 23.27
C THR A 105 15.36 -1.04 23.26
N VAL A 106 15.39 -2.30 22.86
CA VAL A 106 14.20 -3.16 22.80
C VAL A 106 14.39 -4.27 23.82
N PRO A 107 13.50 -4.40 24.83
CA PRO A 107 13.60 -5.48 25.81
C PRO A 107 13.47 -6.86 25.15
N LYS A 108 14.04 -7.87 25.81
CA LYS A 108 14.00 -9.26 25.34
C LYS A 108 12.56 -9.73 25.06
N GLY A 109 12.32 -10.22 23.84
CA GLY A 109 11.03 -10.79 23.43
C GLY A 109 9.92 -9.77 23.24
N GLU A 110 10.24 -8.48 23.34
CA GLU A 110 9.27 -7.39 23.22
C GLU A 110 9.33 -6.73 21.84
N ILE A 111 8.25 -6.01 21.51
CA ILE A 111 8.14 -5.18 20.32
C ILE A 111 8.12 -3.73 20.76
N VAL A 112 9.04 -2.92 20.23
CA VAL A 112 9.04 -1.47 20.44
C VAL A 112 8.63 -0.79 19.15
N ALA A 113 7.55 -0.01 19.22
CA ALA A 113 7.03 0.80 18.13
C ALA A 113 7.55 2.24 18.21
N GLU A 114 8.06 2.75 17.11
CA GLU A 114 8.63 4.09 16.97
C GLU A 114 7.86 4.89 15.93
N LYS A 115 7.59 6.16 16.24
CA LYS A 115 6.99 7.11 15.31
C LYS A 115 8.00 8.19 14.96
N LYS A 116 8.26 8.37 13.67
CA LYS A 116 9.24 9.34 13.18
C LYS A 116 8.61 10.32 12.21
N THR A 117 9.15 11.53 12.23
CA THR A 117 8.83 12.59 11.29
C THR A 117 10.14 13.08 10.67
N PHE A 118 10.26 13.01 9.36
CA PHE A 118 11.44 13.50 8.63
C PHE A 118 11.09 14.72 7.79
N PRO A 119 11.97 15.74 7.76
CA PRO A 119 11.82 16.84 6.82
C PRO A 119 12.09 16.35 5.40
N LEU A 120 11.29 16.85 4.46
CA LEU A 120 11.47 16.65 3.03
C LEU A 120 11.86 17.96 2.37
N LYS A 121 12.71 17.89 1.34
CA LYS A 121 13.04 19.06 0.51
C LYS A 121 11.76 19.58 -0.15
N PRO A 122 11.61 20.89 -0.35
CA PRO A 122 10.55 21.42 -1.20
C PRO A 122 10.72 20.90 -2.63
N ALA A 123 9.63 20.52 -3.29
CA ALA A 123 9.57 20.04 -4.67
C ALA A 123 10.54 18.87 -5.00
N PHE A 124 10.00 17.66 -5.05
CA PHE A 124 10.70 16.45 -5.50
C PHE A 124 9.76 15.60 -6.35
N GLU A 125 10.24 14.65 -7.16
CA GLU A 125 9.34 13.73 -7.84
C GLU A 125 8.99 12.56 -6.91
N LEU A 126 10.02 11.90 -6.41
CA LEU A 126 9.91 10.79 -5.46
C LEU A 126 10.94 10.91 -4.33
N ALA A 127 10.55 10.52 -3.14
CA ALA A 127 11.41 10.35 -1.98
C ALA A 127 11.31 8.91 -1.47
N ARG A 128 12.44 8.21 -1.38
CA ARG A 128 12.56 6.92 -0.69
C ARG A 128 12.95 7.15 0.76
N ILE A 129 12.11 6.70 1.68
CA ILE A 129 12.40 6.72 3.11
C ILE A 129 12.86 5.32 3.47
N THR A 130 14.06 5.21 4.05
CA THR A 130 14.68 3.96 4.47
C THR A 130 14.91 3.96 5.97
N VAL A 131 14.59 2.83 6.62
CA VAL A 131 15.02 2.49 7.98
C VAL A 131 15.90 1.26 7.89
N THR A 132 17.11 1.34 8.45
CA THR A 132 18.10 0.26 8.43
C THR A 132 18.50 -0.09 9.86
N LEU A 133 18.63 -1.38 10.15
CA LEU A 133 19.30 -1.93 11.33
C LEU A 133 20.62 -2.55 10.87
N PRO A 134 21.74 -1.81 10.87
CA PRO A 134 22.99 -2.27 10.25
C PRO A 134 23.54 -3.55 10.89
N GLN A 135 23.36 -3.73 12.20
CA GLN A 135 23.84 -4.90 12.94
C GLN A 135 23.11 -6.20 12.58
N LYS A 136 21.93 -6.08 11.96
CA LYS A 136 21.08 -7.21 11.57
C LYS A 136 20.99 -7.39 10.06
N ASP A 137 21.66 -6.53 9.28
CA ASP A 137 21.53 -6.47 7.82
C ASP A 137 20.05 -6.40 7.37
N GLN A 138 19.25 -5.63 8.12
CA GLN A 138 17.83 -5.47 7.85
C GLN A 138 17.52 -4.06 7.40
N LYS A 139 16.61 -3.97 6.44
CA LYS A 139 16.20 -2.72 5.84
C LYS A 139 14.75 -2.79 5.40
N ILE A 140 13.99 -1.76 5.75
CA ILE A 140 12.67 -1.48 5.20
C ILE A 140 12.68 -0.13 4.50
N HIS A 141 11.84 0.03 3.49
CA HIS A 141 11.69 1.31 2.80
C HIS A 141 10.30 1.46 2.20
N PHE A 142 9.93 2.71 1.95
CA PHE A 142 8.73 3.07 1.18
C PHE A 142 8.98 4.35 0.40
N TRP A 143 8.09 4.61 -0.56
CA TRP A 143 8.17 5.76 -1.45
C TRP A 143 7.07 6.76 -1.15
N VAL A 144 7.40 8.04 -1.32
CA VAL A 144 6.49 9.17 -1.16
C VAL A 144 6.69 10.11 -2.33
N GLN A 145 5.60 10.64 -2.88
CA GLN A 145 5.64 11.67 -3.91
C GLN A 145 5.43 13.05 -3.30
N TYR A 146 5.99 14.06 -3.95
CA TYR A 146 5.65 15.43 -3.59
C TYR A 146 4.21 15.72 -3.99
N THR A 147 3.52 16.51 -3.19
CA THR A 147 2.29 17.16 -3.64
C THR A 147 2.18 18.53 -2.99
N GLY A 148 1.97 19.58 -3.78
CA GLY A 148 1.60 20.90 -3.27
C GLY A 148 0.18 20.91 -2.70
N ASN A 149 -0.71 20.10 -3.29
CA ASN A 149 -2.15 20.09 -3.02
C ASN A 149 -2.61 18.67 -2.65
N ARG A 150 -2.87 18.46 -1.37
CA ARG A 150 -3.39 17.19 -0.85
C ARG A 150 -4.84 17.32 -0.39
N ILE A 151 -5.61 16.27 -0.59
CA ILE A 151 -6.91 16.09 0.04
C ILE A 151 -6.88 14.78 0.84
N VAL A 152 -7.53 14.79 2.01
CA VAL A 152 -7.71 13.61 2.85
C VAL A 152 -9.08 13.03 2.57
N TYR A 153 -9.12 11.79 2.08
CA TYR A 153 -10.34 11.07 1.77
C TYR A 153 -10.68 10.19 2.95
N ARG A 154 -11.86 10.40 3.53
CA ARG A 154 -12.31 9.59 4.67
C ARG A 154 -12.40 8.13 4.24
N GLY A 155 -11.55 7.28 4.81
CA GLY A 155 -11.48 5.84 4.51
C GLY A 155 -10.48 5.45 3.40
N TYR A 156 -9.94 6.41 2.64
CA TYR A 156 -9.01 6.13 1.52
C TYR A 156 -7.62 6.77 1.70
N GLY A 157 -7.45 7.63 2.71
CA GLY A 157 -6.14 8.21 3.08
C GLY A 157 -5.84 9.53 2.37
N ASN A 158 -4.55 9.88 2.28
CA ASN A 158 -4.10 11.12 1.65
C ASN A 158 -3.78 10.88 0.19
N VAL A 159 -4.29 11.72 -0.69
CA VAL A 159 -4.08 11.60 -2.14
C VAL A 159 -3.74 12.95 -2.76
N SER A 160 -3.18 12.92 -3.97
CA SER A 160 -2.79 14.12 -4.70
C SER A 160 -3.93 14.61 -5.60
N VAL A 161 -4.12 15.92 -5.64
CA VAL A 161 -5.07 16.55 -6.57
C VAL A 161 -4.37 17.54 -7.49
N GLU A 162 -3.06 17.38 -7.69
CA GLU A 162 -2.26 18.28 -8.54
C GLU A 162 -2.69 18.27 -10.02
N CYS A 163 -3.28 17.17 -10.49
CA CYS A 163 -3.84 17.12 -11.84
C CYS A 163 -5.21 17.81 -11.96
N LEU A 164 -5.83 18.17 -10.85
CA LEU A 164 -7.17 18.74 -10.81
C LEU A 164 -7.13 20.26 -10.64
N GLU A 165 -8.13 20.91 -11.22
CA GLU A 165 -8.40 22.32 -10.96
C GLU A 165 -9.69 22.48 -10.17
N PRO A 166 -9.65 23.25 -9.08
CA PRO A 166 -10.81 23.45 -8.25
C PRO A 166 -11.83 24.36 -8.96
N LEU A 167 -13.09 24.04 -8.75
CA LEU A 167 -14.26 24.79 -9.19
C LEU A 167 -14.67 25.83 -8.16
N ASP A 168 -15.01 27.04 -8.63
CA ASP A 168 -15.75 27.99 -7.81
C ASP A 168 -17.25 27.71 -7.92
N ILE A 169 -17.80 27.13 -6.85
CA ILE A 169 -19.25 26.93 -6.66
C ILE A 169 -19.73 27.67 -5.41
N SER A 170 -19.20 28.87 -5.14
CA SER A 170 -19.54 29.68 -3.96
C SER A 170 -20.98 30.22 -3.95
N GLY A 171 -21.72 30.10 -5.05
CA GLY A 171 -23.15 30.42 -5.14
C GLY A 171 -24.03 29.52 -4.26
N THR A 172 -25.28 29.93 -4.04
CA THR A 172 -26.25 29.16 -3.25
C THR A 172 -27.00 28.15 -4.11
N ASP A 173 -27.14 26.92 -3.60
CA ASP A 173 -27.95 25.83 -4.17
C ASP A 173 -27.44 25.20 -5.48
N TRP A 174 -26.15 24.87 -5.53
CA TRP A 174 -25.64 24.03 -6.60
C TRP A 174 -26.02 22.55 -6.40
N ASN A 175 -26.56 21.95 -7.47
CA ASN A 175 -26.77 20.53 -7.59
C ASN A 175 -25.81 19.95 -8.62
N LEU A 176 -25.16 18.84 -8.30
CA LEU A 176 -24.53 17.98 -9.29
C LEU A 176 -25.62 17.06 -9.85
N VAL A 177 -25.82 17.10 -11.17
CA VAL A 177 -26.72 16.17 -11.88
C VAL A 177 -25.87 15.29 -12.78
N VAL A 178 -25.83 14.00 -12.48
CA VAL A 178 -25.12 12.98 -13.25
C VAL A 178 -26.14 12.23 -14.09
N HIS A 179 -26.04 12.31 -15.41
CA HIS A 179 -26.83 11.50 -16.33
C HIS A 179 -26.06 10.22 -16.62
N ALA A 180 -26.61 9.08 -16.22
CA ALA A 180 -25.89 7.81 -16.30
C ALA A 180 -26.82 6.64 -16.62
N HIS A 181 -26.24 5.59 -17.20
CA HIS A 181 -26.84 4.27 -17.36
C HIS A 181 -25.82 3.18 -17.00
N ALA A 182 -26.30 1.95 -16.87
CA ALA A 182 -25.48 0.83 -16.42
C ALA A 182 -25.78 -0.47 -17.16
N VAL A 183 -24.86 -1.42 -17.05
CA VAL A 183 -25.09 -2.83 -17.33
C VAL A 183 -25.10 -3.58 -16.01
N TYR A 184 -26.19 -4.31 -15.76
CA TYR A 184 -26.32 -5.15 -14.57
C TYR A 184 -25.32 -6.32 -14.61
N GLY A 185 -24.55 -6.49 -13.53
CA GLY A 185 -23.61 -7.60 -13.36
C GLY A 185 -23.60 -8.05 -11.91
N ASN A 186 -24.49 -8.98 -11.54
CA ASN A 186 -24.69 -9.44 -10.16
C ASN A 186 -25.01 -8.30 -9.15
N GLY A 187 -25.71 -7.27 -9.63
CA GLY A 187 -25.99 -6.03 -8.92
C GLY A 187 -25.86 -4.83 -9.88
N TRP A 188 -26.44 -3.70 -9.47
CA TRP A 188 -26.30 -2.42 -10.17
C TRP A 188 -25.08 -1.65 -9.67
N PRO A 189 -24.46 -0.79 -10.50
CA PRO A 189 -23.41 0.12 -10.05
C PRO A 189 -23.85 1.02 -8.90
N ASP A 190 -23.04 1.06 -7.85
CA ASP A 190 -23.16 2.01 -6.74
C ASP A 190 -22.14 3.12 -6.94
N VAL A 191 -22.64 4.35 -6.95
CA VAL A 191 -21.87 5.55 -7.22
C VAL A 191 -21.83 6.41 -5.98
N MET A 192 -20.63 6.81 -5.56
CA MET A 192 -20.42 7.75 -4.46
C MET A 192 -19.98 9.10 -4.99
N VAL A 193 -20.47 10.18 -4.39
CA VAL A 193 -20.04 11.55 -4.72
C VAL A 193 -19.29 12.14 -3.55
N LEU A 194 -18.07 12.61 -3.82
CA LEU A 194 -17.24 13.34 -2.87
C LEU A 194 -17.07 14.80 -3.32
N GLN A 195 -16.95 15.68 -2.35
CA GLN A 195 -16.47 17.05 -2.56
C GLN A 195 -15.35 17.35 -1.58
N ASN A 196 -14.18 17.70 -2.10
CA ASN A 196 -12.97 17.94 -1.31
C ASN A 196 -12.67 16.78 -0.35
N GLY A 197 -12.83 15.54 -0.81
CA GLY A 197 -12.65 14.32 -0.02
C GLY A 197 -13.74 14.02 1.02
N ASN A 198 -14.76 14.89 1.14
CA ASN A 198 -15.90 14.66 2.03
C ASN A 198 -17.04 13.99 1.26
N TRP A 199 -17.63 12.97 1.86
CA TRP A 199 -18.79 12.30 1.30
C TRP A 199 -20.02 13.21 1.31
N LEU A 200 -20.63 13.38 0.14
CA LEU A 200 -21.87 14.15 -0.04
C LEU A 200 -23.10 13.25 -0.15
N GLY A 201 -22.95 12.10 -0.78
CA GLY A 201 -24.05 11.17 -1.02
C GLY A 201 -23.65 10.01 -1.93
N ASN A 202 -24.61 9.14 -2.18
CA ASN A 202 -24.48 8.02 -3.10
C ASN A 202 -25.81 7.78 -3.83
N PHE A 203 -25.73 7.12 -4.98
CA PHE A 203 -26.89 6.64 -5.73
C PHE A 203 -26.55 5.33 -6.44
N THR A 204 -27.57 4.53 -6.73
CA THR A 204 -27.44 3.30 -7.51
C THR A 204 -27.95 3.59 -8.92
N VAL A 205 -27.17 3.23 -9.94
CA VAL A 205 -27.57 3.41 -11.35
C VAL A 205 -28.29 2.13 -11.80
N ASP A 206 -29.59 2.08 -11.55
CA ASP A 206 -30.44 0.89 -11.72
C ASP A 206 -31.22 0.84 -13.03
N SER A 207 -30.67 1.48 -14.06
CA SER A 207 -31.29 1.60 -15.38
C SER A 207 -30.29 1.34 -16.51
N ASN A 208 -30.77 0.64 -17.55
CA ASN A 208 -30.07 0.50 -18.83
C ASN A 208 -30.32 1.71 -19.76
N LEU A 209 -31.16 2.66 -19.34
CA LEU A 209 -31.41 3.93 -20.01
C LEU A 209 -30.74 5.05 -19.23
N THR A 210 -30.35 6.12 -19.92
CA THR A 210 -29.78 7.31 -19.28
C THR A 210 -30.83 7.96 -18.38
N GLU A 211 -30.54 8.02 -17.09
CA GLU A 211 -31.38 8.66 -16.06
C GLU A 211 -30.58 9.71 -15.28
N PRO A 212 -31.24 10.76 -14.75
CA PRO A 212 -30.57 11.80 -13.97
C PRO A 212 -30.50 11.44 -12.47
N TYR A 213 -29.30 11.54 -11.90
CA TYR A 213 -29.05 11.37 -10.47
C TYR A 213 -28.54 12.68 -9.88
N THR A 214 -29.20 13.17 -8.82
CA THR A 214 -28.92 14.49 -8.26
C THR A 214 -28.28 14.40 -6.88
N VAL A 215 -27.17 15.10 -6.68
CA VAL A 215 -26.50 15.25 -5.38
C VAL A 215 -26.31 16.75 -5.07
N LYS A 216 -26.70 17.17 -3.87
CA LYS A 216 -26.53 18.56 -3.44
C LYS A 216 -25.05 18.85 -3.14
N LEU A 217 -24.51 19.91 -3.72
CA LEU A 217 -23.14 20.36 -3.47
C LEU A 217 -23.10 21.35 -2.30
N THR A 218 -21.97 21.41 -1.60
CA THR A 218 -21.71 22.40 -0.57
C THR A 218 -21.04 23.63 -1.19
N PRO A 219 -21.55 24.86 -0.99
CA PRO A 219 -20.92 26.05 -1.56
C PRO A 219 -19.44 26.21 -1.13
N ASN A 220 -18.53 26.34 -2.10
CA ASN A 220 -17.10 26.51 -1.84
C ASN A 220 -16.38 27.07 -3.08
N GLN A 221 -15.45 28.01 -2.85
CA GLN A 221 -14.63 28.66 -3.88
C GLN A 221 -13.58 27.75 -4.51
N GLN A 222 -13.20 26.68 -3.80
CA GLN A 222 -12.25 25.69 -4.29
C GLN A 222 -12.82 24.29 -4.09
N SER A 223 -13.61 23.84 -5.06
CA SER A 223 -14.28 22.55 -5.03
C SER A 223 -13.68 21.57 -6.00
N ILE A 224 -13.21 20.44 -5.48
CA ILE A 224 -12.91 19.24 -6.24
C ILE A 224 -14.08 18.29 -6.06
N ILE A 225 -14.68 17.85 -7.16
CA ILE A 225 -15.86 16.99 -7.17
C ILE A 225 -15.48 15.66 -7.84
N GLU A 226 -15.84 14.57 -7.20
CA GLU A 226 -15.51 13.23 -7.66
C GLU A 226 -16.72 12.31 -7.59
N ILE A 227 -16.85 11.48 -8.62
CA ILE A 227 -17.91 10.51 -8.80
C ILE A 227 -17.22 9.14 -8.87
N ILE A 228 -17.46 8.26 -7.91
CA ILE A 228 -16.69 7.03 -7.72
C ILE A 228 -17.57 5.83 -7.97
N TYR A 229 -17.16 4.95 -8.88
CA TYR A 229 -17.74 3.63 -9.09
C TYR A 229 -16.88 2.57 -8.39
N GLY A 230 -17.37 2.09 -7.25
CA GLY A 230 -16.56 1.28 -6.33
C GLY A 230 -16.90 -0.20 -6.27
N ASN A 231 -18.05 -0.62 -6.80
CA ASN A 231 -18.59 -1.97 -6.64
C ASN A 231 -18.55 -2.77 -7.94
N ASP A 232 -17.44 -2.71 -8.69
CA ASP A 232 -17.32 -3.46 -9.93
C ASP A 232 -17.44 -4.97 -9.75
N TYR A 233 -17.92 -5.65 -10.78
CA TYR A 233 -18.04 -7.10 -10.80
C TYR A 233 -17.78 -7.66 -12.19
N TYR A 234 -16.76 -8.49 -12.29
CA TYR A 234 -16.44 -9.26 -13.47
C TYR A 234 -16.37 -10.74 -13.13
N ASN A 235 -17.07 -11.57 -13.90
CA ASN A 235 -16.99 -13.02 -13.80
C ASN A 235 -17.15 -13.66 -15.18
N GLU A 236 -16.16 -14.45 -15.58
CA GLU A 236 -16.24 -15.32 -16.76
C GLU A 236 -16.48 -16.76 -16.30
N THR A 237 -17.60 -17.34 -16.74
CA THR A 237 -17.96 -18.72 -16.41
C THR A 237 -17.13 -19.71 -17.24
N PRO A 238 -17.02 -20.99 -16.82
CA PRO A 238 -16.26 -22.00 -17.58
C PRO A 238 -16.76 -22.26 -19.01
N ASP A 239 -18.02 -21.93 -19.32
CA ASP A 239 -18.61 -22.00 -20.66
C ASP A 239 -18.40 -20.71 -21.48
N GLY A 240 -17.64 -19.74 -20.95
CA GLY A 240 -17.29 -18.50 -21.63
C GLY A 240 -18.36 -17.42 -21.57
N GLN A 241 -19.37 -17.54 -20.70
CA GLN A 241 -20.30 -16.43 -20.46
C GLN A 241 -19.63 -15.39 -19.58
N VAL A 242 -19.70 -14.14 -20.01
CA VAL A 242 -19.15 -13.01 -19.27
C VAL A 242 -20.30 -12.27 -18.60
N ILE A 243 -20.24 -12.17 -17.27
CA ILE A 243 -21.09 -11.28 -16.47
C ILE A 243 -20.20 -10.12 -16.05
N ASP A 244 -20.52 -8.93 -16.56
CA ASP A 244 -19.70 -7.75 -16.38
C ASP A 244 -20.58 -6.56 -16.00
N ARG A 245 -20.27 -5.94 -14.86
CA ARG A 245 -20.97 -4.76 -14.36
C ARG A 245 -20.27 -3.53 -14.90
N ASN A 246 -21.01 -2.68 -15.58
CA ASN A 246 -20.43 -1.49 -16.19
C ASN A 246 -21.26 -0.26 -15.83
N LEU A 247 -20.58 0.87 -15.59
CA LEU A 247 -21.19 2.18 -15.43
C LEU A 247 -20.85 3.07 -16.63
N TYR A 248 -21.83 3.83 -17.11
CA TYR A 248 -21.68 4.80 -18.18
C TYR A 248 -22.19 6.16 -17.70
N ILE A 249 -21.30 7.16 -17.69
CA ILE A 249 -21.68 8.55 -17.42
C ILE A 249 -21.80 9.25 -18.78
N ASP A 250 -23.03 9.65 -19.12
CA ASP A 250 -23.38 10.24 -20.41
C ASP A 250 -23.23 11.76 -20.40
N ALA A 251 -23.57 12.41 -19.28
CA ALA A 251 -23.42 13.84 -19.09
C ALA A 251 -23.36 14.21 -17.60
N VAL A 252 -22.75 15.35 -17.30
CA VAL A 252 -22.74 15.91 -15.95
C VAL A 252 -23.06 17.40 -16.03
N ASN A 253 -23.94 17.85 -15.16
CA ASN A 253 -24.28 19.27 -15.01
C ASN A 253 -24.01 19.72 -13.57
N ILE A 254 -23.60 20.98 -13.41
CA ILE A 254 -23.55 21.67 -12.12
C ILE A 254 -24.51 22.86 -12.18
N GLY A 255 -25.58 22.77 -11.40
CA GLY A 255 -26.78 23.61 -11.62
C GLY A 255 -27.28 23.42 -13.05
N ASP A 256 -27.44 24.52 -13.77
CA ASP A 256 -27.88 24.52 -15.17
C ASP A 256 -26.72 24.44 -16.18
N THR A 257 -25.48 24.37 -15.70
CA THR A 257 -24.29 24.38 -16.58
C THR A 257 -23.89 22.95 -16.94
N HIS A 258 -23.93 22.64 -18.22
CA HIS A 258 -23.36 21.40 -18.75
C HIS A 258 -21.83 21.44 -18.71
N ILE A 259 -21.22 20.38 -18.18
CA ILE A 259 -19.76 20.29 -18.08
C ILE A 259 -19.21 19.51 -19.28
N PRO A 260 -18.29 20.09 -20.06
CA PRO A 260 -17.73 19.45 -21.26
C PRO A 260 -16.92 18.18 -20.97
N GLN A 261 -16.80 17.30 -21.97
CA GLN A 261 -16.13 15.99 -21.86
C GLN A 261 -14.68 16.08 -21.45
N GLU A 262 -13.98 17.01 -22.10
CA GLU A 262 -12.59 17.30 -21.88
C GLU A 262 -12.32 17.75 -20.44
N SER A 263 -13.37 18.10 -19.70
CA SER A 263 -13.28 18.44 -18.29
C SER A 263 -13.31 17.23 -17.35
N PHE A 264 -13.16 16.00 -17.85
CA PHE A 264 -13.17 14.80 -17.01
C PHE A 264 -11.89 13.99 -17.17
N ILE A 265 -11.43 13.45 -16.04
CA ILE A 265 -10.39 12.43 -15.97
C ILE A 265 -11.00 11.17 -15.35
N ILE A 266 -10.72 10.02 -15.94
CA ILE A 266 -10.95 8.72 -15.31
C ILE A 266 -9.64 8.20 -14.75
N GLU A 267 -9.62 7.86 -13.47
CA GLU A 267 -8.53 7.16 -12.80
C GLU A 267 -9.02 5.74 -12.44
N PRO A 268 -8.74 4.73 -13.28
CA PRO A 268 -9.04 3.33 -12.95
C PRO A 268 -8.05 2.81 -11.91
N GLY A 269 -8.49 1.88 -11.08
CA GLY A 269 -7.61 1.19 -10.15
C GLY A 269 -8.32 0.68 -8.91
N LEU A 270 -7.55 0.19 -7.95
CA LEU A 270 -8.08 -0.17 -6.63
C LEU A 270 -8.38 1.10 -5.81
N PRO A 271 -9.20 1.00 -4.74
CA PRO A 271 -9.45 2.10 -3.80
C PRO A 271 -8.25 2.94 -3.36
N SER A 272 -7.08 2.30 -3.22
CA SER A 272 -5.86 3.01 -2.81
C SER A 272 -5.16 3.75 -3.96
N GLU A 273 -5.45 3.36 -5.21
CA GLU A 273 -4.92 3.96 -6.44
C GLU A 273 -5.89 5.01 -7.02
N TRP A 274 -7.15 5.00 -6.58
CA TRP A 274 -8.04 6.13 -6.82
C TRP A 274 -7.35 7.38 -6.29
N PHE A 275 -7.36 8.44 -7.10
CA PHE A 275 -6.97 9.79 -6.72
C PHE A 275 -5.46 10.10 -6.68
N ASP A 276 -4.61 9.32 -7.36
CA ASP A 276 -3.17 9.56 -7.36
C ASP A 276 -2.66 10.45 -8.51
N CYS A 277 -3.53 10.81 -9.47
CA CYS A 277 -3.17 11.57 -10.67
C CYS A 277 -2.09 10.90 -11.56
N GLN A 278 -1.84 9.59 -11.41
CA GLN A 278 -0.80 8.88 -12.17
C GLN A 278 -1.35 8.12 -13.37
N LYS A 279 -2.53 7.51 -13.22
CA LYS A 279 -3.17 6.68 -14.25
C LYS A 279 -4.41 7.37 -14.79
N THR A 280 -4.24 8.49 -15.47
CA THR A 280 -5.37 9.29 -15.97
C THR A 280 -5.73 8.91 -17.41
N ARG A 281 -7.02 8.83 -17.71
CA ARG A 281 -7.55 8.77 -19.09
C ARG A 281 -8.55 9.91 -19.29
N ILE A 282 -8.37 10.71 -20.35
CA ILE A 282 -9.36 11.71 -20.75
C ILE A 282 -10.40 11.03 -21.65
N THR A 283 -11.57 10.68 -21.09
CA THR A 283 -12.68 10.12 -21.86
C THR A 283 -14.01 10.27 -21.11
N TYR A 284 -15.14 10.35 -21.83
CA TYR A 284 -16.41 9.87 -21.31
C TYR A 284 -16.45 8.35 -21.40
N GLY A 285 -17.37 7.75 -20.66
CA GLY A 285 -17.80 6.40 -20.96
C GLY A 285 -17.21 5.32 -20.08
N ALA A 286 -17.50 4.10 -20.54
CA ALA A 286 -17.59 2.89 -19.75
C ALA A 286 -16.52 2.77 -18.67
N MET A 287 -16.96 2.75 -17.42
CA MET A 287 -16.15 2.23 -16.32
C MET A 287 -16.38 0.73 -16.29
N THR A 288 -15.46 0.02 -16.92
CA THR A 288 -15.44 -1.45 -17.00
C THR A 288 -14.60 -2.09 -15.90
N SER A 289 -14.29 -1.32 -14.87
CA SER A 289 -13.49 -1.70 -13.70
C SER A 289 -13.76 -0.69 -12.58
N PRO A 290 -13.42 -0.98 -11.31
CA PRO A 290 -13.53 0.03 -10.27
C PRO A 290 -12.69 1.25 -10.65
N ALA A 291 -13.32 2.42 -10.63
CA ALA A 291 -12.69 3.65 -11.12
C ALA A 291 -13.21 4.86 -10.36
N SER A 292 -12.34 5.85 -10.22
CA SER A 292 -12.75 7.20 -9.88
C SER A 292 -12.94 8.01 -11.15
N PHE A 293 -14.15 8.54 -11.34
CA PHE A 293 -14.40 9.64 -12.25
C PHE A 293 -14.13 10.94 -11.51
N ARG A 294 -13.18 11.72 -12.02
CA ARG A 294 -12.78 12.98 -11.40
C ARG A 294 -13.12 14.11 -12.33
N LEU A 295 -13.87 15.08 -11.80
CA LEU A 295 -14.12 16.29 -12.54
C LEU A 295 -12.86 17.16 -12.50
N ARG A 296 -12.36 17.50 -13.68
CA ARG A 296 -11.16 18.29 -13.93
C ARG A 296 -11.47 19.34 -14.99
N LEU A 297 -11.86 20.55 -14.64
CA LEU A 297 -11.81 21.62 -15.66
C LEU A 297 -10.35 21.73 -16.11
N LEU A 298 -10.08 21.48 -17.39
CA LEU A 298 -8.72 21.64 -17.92
C LEU A 298 -8.32 23.12 -17.81
N ALA A 299 -7.21 23.43 -17.15
CA ALA A 299 -6.49 24.65 -17.46
C ALA A 299 -6.08 24.54 -18.91
N PRO A 300 -6.22 25.61 -19.70
CA PRO A 300 -5.78 25.66 -21.09
C PRO A 300 -4.30 25.26 -21.35
N ASN A 301 -3.48 25.04 -20.31
CA ASN A 301 -2.02 24.96 -20.39
C ASN A 301 -1.38 23.69 -19.81
N TYR A 302 -2.13 22.69 -19.35
CA TYR A 302 -1.51 21.45 -18.85
C TYR A 302 -1.01 20.58 -20.02
N LYS A 303 0.30 20.43 -20.15
CA LYS A 303 0.92 19.43 -21.03
C LYS A 303 1.01 18.11 -20.25
N GLU A 304 0.18 17.13 -20.60
CA GLU A 304 0.27 15.80 -20.01
C GLU A 304 1.61 15.13 -20.36
N ASN A 305 2.28 14.57 -19.35
CA ASN A 305 3.24 13.48 -19.55
C ASN A 305 2.44 12.18 -19.70
N VAL A 306 1.70 12.03 -20.80
CA VAL A 306 1.06 10.76 -21.14
C VAL A 306 2.17 9.77 -21.46
N THR A 307 2.50 8.90 -20.52
CA THR A 307 3.20 7.66 -20.87
C THR A 307 2.13 6.73 -21.43
N THR A 308 1.90 6.82 -22.73
CA THR A 308 1.15 5.79 -23.45
C THR A 308 1.90 4.46 -23.27
N GLN A 309 1.32 3.54 -22.51
CA GLN A 309 1.62 2.10 -22.63
C GLN A 309 0.66 1.49 -23.64
#